data_AF-A0A1J7G4W8-F1
#
_entry.id   AF-A0A1J7G4W8-F1
#
_cell.length_a   1.000
_cell.length_b   1.000
_cell.length_c   1.000
_cell.angle_alpha   90.00
_cell.angle_beta   90.00
_cell.angle_gamma   90.00
#
_symmetry.space_group_name_H-M   'P 1'
#
loop_
_entity.id
_entity.type
_entity.pdbx_description
1 polymer ?
#
loop_
_entity_poly.entity_id
_entity_poly.type
_entity_poly.pdbx_seq_one_letter_code
_entity_poly.pdbx_strand_id
1 'polypeptide(L)'
;MKKNEKNVTENYNDNKKTMIAKKKKNISRLGGGGLSLNAFANAKSNNNHYNPSLIKKQREFYKNAKNVNKFKKLVKQQNQQNNPSLSQRVIESVDETGEDKDKSERRKKNSALNLEELYKKKHEEIEKERMEREAIVKAKKEERENAEARRKTIREKMLKKTRKGQPVMKYRIEHLLETIQSSTKN
;
A
#
# COMPACT_ATOMS: atom_id res chain seq x y z
N MET A 1 -19.96 71.90 3.78
CA MET A 1 -20.48 70.61 3.30
C MET A 1 -19.32 69.72 2.82
N LYS A 2 -18.71 68.87 3.67
CA LYS A 2 -17.73 67.84 3.22
C LYS A 2 -17.62 66.71 4.26
N LYS A 3 -18.56 65.76 4.23
CA LYS A 3 -18.43 64.44 4.88
C LYS A 3 -19.34 63.50 4.10
N ASN A 4 -18.84 62.77 3.09
CA ASN A 4 -19.58 61.64 2.48
C ASN A 4 -18.75 60.73 1.54
N GLU A 5 -17.42 60.85 1.48
CA GLU A 5 -16.63 60.03 0.53
C GLU A 5 -16.01 58.76 1.16
N LYS A 6 -15.96 58.64 2.49
CA LYS A 6 -15.27 57.50 3.16
C LYS A 6 -16.10 56.22 3.28
N ASN A 7 -17.44 56.30 3.20
CA ASN A 7 -18.32 55.15 3.47
C ASN A 7 -18.61 54.28 2.22
N VAL A 8 -18.26 54.75 1.02
CA VAL A 8 -18.53 54.02 -0.23
C VAL A 8 -17.43 52.99 -0.54
N THR A 9 -16.19 53.25 -0.11
CA THR A 9 -15.03 52.39 -0.38
C THR A 9 -14.92 51.17 0.54
N GLU A 10 -15.38 51.26 1.80
CA GLU A 10 -15.39 50.10 2.71
C GLU A 10 -16.40 49.03 2.26
N ASN A 11 -17.58 49.45 1.82
CA ASN A 11 -18.67 48.55 1.42
C ASN A 11 -18.34 47.76 0.13
N TYR A 12 -17.53 48.34 -0.78
CA TYR A 12 -17.09 47.66 -2.00
C TYR A 12 -16.07 46.54 -1.71
N ASN A 13 -15.22 46.73 -0.69
CA ASN A 13 -14.22 45.74 -0.29
C ASN A 13 -14.81 44.55 0.46
N ASP A 14 -15.85 44.77 1.26
CA ASP A 14 -16.52 43.68 1.99
C ASP A 14 -17.39 42.81 1.08
N ASN A 15 -18.05 43.41 0.09
CA ASN A 15 -18.75 42.65 -0.96
C ASN A 15 -17.79 41.83 -1.83
N LYS A 16 -16.58 42.34 -2.09
CA LYS A 16 -15.53 41.59 -2.79
C LYS A 16 -14.99 40.43 -1.95
N LYS A 17 -14.72 40.65 -0.66
CA LYS A 17 -14.30 39.60 0.30
C LYS A 17 -15.34 38.50 0.45
N THR A 18 -16.63 38.85 0.57
CA THR A 18 -17.71 37.87 0.71
C THR A 18 -17.96 37.08 -0.58
N MET A 19 -17.86 37.70 -1.75
CA MET A 19 -17.87 37.00 -3.05
C MET A 19 -16.70 36.03 -3.21
N ILE A 20 -15.47 36.43 -2.83
CA ILE A 20 -14.29 35.56 -2.87
C ILE A 20 -14.44 34.40 -1.88
N ALA A 21 -14.96 34.64 -0.67
CA ALA A 21 -15.20 33.60 0.32
C ALA A 21 -16.27 32.60 -0.15
N LYS A 22 -17.35 33.06 -0.78
CA LYS A 22 -18.40 32.20 -1.37
C LYS A 22 -17.87 31.38 -2.56
N LYS A 23 -17.04 31.97 -3.43
CA LYS A 23 -16.35 31.22 -4.52
C LYS A 23 -15.40 30.15 -3.96
N LYS A 24 -14.64 30.42 -2.89
CA LYS A 24 -13.76 29.44 -2.24
C LYS A 24 -14.52 28.28 -1.58
N LYS A 25 -15.69 28.53 -0.98
CA LYS A 25 -16.53 27.49 -0.36
C LYS A 25 -17.16 26.52 -1.37
N ASN A 26 -17.39 26.97 -2.61
CA ASN A 26 -17.92 26.10 -3.67
C ASN A 26 -16.85 25.18 -4.27
N ILE A 27 -15.57 25.57 -4.25
CA ILE A 27 -14.47 24.71 -4.71
C ILE A 27 -14.30 23.49 -3.79
N SER A 28 -14.52 23.64 -2.48
CA SER A 28 -14.42 22.52 -1.53
C SER A 28 -15.51 21.44 -1.66
N ARG A 29 -16.67 21.74 -2.27
CA ARG A 29 -17.79 20.78 -2.40
C ARG A 29 -17.60 19.76 -3.53
N LEU A 30 -16.66 19.99 -4.45
CA LEU A 30 -16.33 19.09 -5.58
C LEU A 30 -14.95 18.42 -5.43
N GLY A 31 -14.39 18.39 -4.21
CA GLY A 31 -13.04 17.87 -4.00
C GLY A 31 -11.98 18.91 -4.40
N GLY A 32 -12.06 20.08 -3.78
CA GLY A 32 -11.25 21.28 -4.05
C GLY A 32 -9.75 21.09 -3.85
N GLY A 33 -9.12 20.48 -4.84
CA GLY A 33 -7.71 20.16 -4.90
C GLY A 33 -7.51 19.08 -5.95
N GLY A 34 -7.78 19.42 -7.21
CA GLY A 34 -7.44 18.54 -8.34
C GLY A 34 -5.98 18.09 -8.24
N LEU A 35 -5.69 16.90 -8.77
CA LEU A 35 -4.34 16.37 -8.86
C LEU A 35 -3.38 17.49 -9.31
N SER A 36 -2.28 17.67 -8.57
CA SER A 36 -1.28 18.69 -8.91
C SER A 36 -0.89 18.59 -10.37
N LEU A 37 -0.53 19.71 -11.01
CA LEU A 37 -0.09 19.73 -12.42
C LEU A 37 0.99 18.66 -12.69
N ASN A 38 1.91 18.48 -11.74
CA ASN A 38 2.92 17.42 -11.77
C ASN A 38 2.31 16.01 -11.74
N ALA A 39 1.27 15.78 -10.95
CA ALA A 39 0.58 14.48 -10.91
C ALA A 39 -0.17 14.20 -12.23
N PHE A 40 -0.75 15.22 -12.86
CA PHE A 40 -1.41 15.07 -14.16
C PHE A 40 -0.39 14.81 -15.28
N ALA A 41 0.73 15.54 -15.29
CA ALA A 41 1.83 15.33 -16.23
C ALA A 41 2.46 13.94 -16.05
N ASN A 42 2.71 13.53 -14.81
CA ASN A 42 3.32 12.23 -14.50
C ASN A 42 2.37 11.04 -14.73
N ALA A 43 1.04 11.23 -14.63
CA ALA A 43 0.07 10.17 -14.90
C ALA A 43 0.09 9.66 -16.35
N LYS A 44 0.60 10.46 -17.29
CA LYS A 44 0.77 10.09 -18.70
C LYS A 44 2.25 9.88 -19.09
N SER A 45 3.20 10.23 -18.24
CA SER A 45 4.61 10.00 -18.53
C SER A 45 4.92 8.50 -18.42
N ASN A 46 5.44 7.90 -19.49
CA ASN A 46 5.85 6.48 -19.54
C ASN A 46 7.14 6.21 -18.73
N ASN A 47 7.33 6.84 -17.57
CA ASN A 47 8.42 6.52 -16.67
C ASN A 47 8.03 5.30 -15.82
N ASN A 48 8.06 4.13 -16.47
CA ASN A 48 7.76 2.81 -15.89
C ASN A 48 8.86 2.33 -14.91
N HIS A 49 9.41 3.20 -14.07
CA HIS A 49 10.22 2.77 -12.92
C HIS A 49 9.32 2.32 -11.78
N TYR A 50 8.57 1.25 -12.02
CA TYR A 50 7.80 0.56 -10.98
C TYR A 50 8.77 -0.17 -10.04
N ASN A 51 9.20 0.53 -8.98
CA ASN A 51 9.97 -0.09 -7.92
C ASN A 51 9.03 -0.36 -6.70
N PRO A 52 8.63 -1.62 -6.46
CA PRO A 52 7.69 -1.95 -5.39
C PRO A 52 8.24 -1.60 -3.99
N SER A 53 9.57 -1.58 -3.80
CA SER A 53 10.18 -1.23 -2.52
C SER A 53 9.99 0.25 -2.16
N LEU A 54 10.13 1.15 -3.14
CA LEU A 54 9.93 2.59 -2.95
C LEU A 54 8.47 2.92 -2.67
N ILE A 55 7.55 2.27 -3.38
CA ILE A 55 6.10 2.43 -3.17
C ILE A 55 5.71 1.96 -1.76
N LYS A 56 6.22 0.80 -1.31
CA LYS A 56 6.00 0.31 0.06
C LYS A 56 6.53 1.31 1.09
N LYS A 57 7.75 1.81 0.91
CA LYS A 57 8.37 2.81 1.81
C LYS A 57 7.52 4.08 1.91
N GLN A 58 7.04 4.59 0.79
CA GLN A 58 6.21 5.80 0.76
C GLN A 58 4.84 5.60 1.43
N ARG A 59 4.20 4.43 1.22
CA ARG A 59 2.95 4.07 1.90
C ARG A 59 3.12 3.98 3.41
N GLU A 60 4.18 3.32 3.88
CA GLU A 60 4.48 3.22 5.30
C GLU A 60 4.81 4.57 5.93
N PHE A 61 5.61 5.41 5.25
CA PHE A 61 5.89 6.77 5.71
C PHE A 61 4.59 7.58 5.91
N TYR A 62 3.65 7.48 4.97
CA TYR A 62 2.37 8.18 5.06
C TYR A 62 1.48 7.65 6.20
N LYS A 63 1.42 6.32 6.40
CA LYS A 63 0.72 5.71 7.54
C LYS A 63 1.31 6.18 8.87
N ASN A 64 2.63 6.18 8.98
CA ASN A 64 3.34 6.60 10.18
C ASN A 64 3.10 8.09 10.48
N ALA A 65 3.17 8.95 9.46
CA ALA A 65 2.85 10.37 9.61
C ALA A 65 1.40 10.59 10.11
N LYS A 66 0.43 9.81 9.62
CA LYS A 66 -0.95 9.83 10.12
C LYS A 66 -1.03 9.44 11.60
N ASN A 67 -0.37 8.36 11.98
CA ASN A 67 -0.37 7.87 13.37
C ASN A 67 0.28 8.88 14.33
N VAL A 68 1.43 9.45 13.95
CA VAL A 68 2.11 10.51 14.71
C VAL A 68 1.21 11.73 14.87
N ASN A 69 0.54 12.18 13.80
CA ASN A 69 -0.38 13.31 13.87
C ASN A 69 -1.60 13.00 14.73
N LYS A 70 -2.13 11.78 14.69
CA LYS A 70 -3.21 11.33 15.57
C LYS A 70 -2.77 11.37 17.03
N PHE A 71 -1.59 10.82 17.34
CA PHE A 71 -1.03 10.85 18.69
C PHE A 71 -0.81 12.29 19.19
N LYS A 72 -0.19 13.15 18.37
CA LYS A 72 0.00 14.58 18.71
C LYS A 72 -1.32 15.29 19.00
N LYS A 73 -2.40 14.96 18.29
CA LYS A 73 -3.74 15.50 18.56
C LYS A 73 -4.29 15.02 19.90
N LEU A 74 -4.16 13.73 20.21
CA LEU A 74 -4.60 13.17 21.49
C LEU A 74 -3.85 13.79 22.67
N VAL A 75 -2.52 13.91 22.57
CA VAL A 75 -1.69 14.58 23.60
C VAL A 75 -2.11 16.04 23.78
N LYS A 76 -2.39 16.76 22.69
CA LYS A 76 -2.93 18.14 22.78
C LYS A 76 -4.29 18.20 23.47
N GLN A 77 -5.19 17.25 23.20
CA GLN A 77 -6.50 17.18 23.85
C GLN A 77 -6.37 16.88 25.35
N GLN A 78 -5.51 15.93 25.73
CA GLN A 78 -5.24 15.63 27.14
C GLN A 78 -4.67 16.84 27.88
N ASN A 79 -3.71 17.55 27.27
CA ASN A 79 -3.16 18.78 27.84
C ASN A 79 -4.19 19.92 27.95
N GLN A 80 -5.22 19.94 27.09
CA GLN A 80 -6.33 20.89 27.19
C GLN A 80 -7.34 20.50 28.28
N GLN A 81 -7.56 19.20 28.53
CA GLN A 81 -8.40 18.70 29.62
C GLN A 81 -7.79 18.92 31.02
N ASN A 82 -6.47 19.05 31.11
CA ASN A 82 -5.78 19.42 32.35
C ASN A 82 -5.95 20.91 32.73
N ASN A 83 -6.65 21.72 31.94
CA ASN A 83 -7.13 23.05 32.33
C ASN A 83 -8.62 22.96 32.67
N PRO A 84 -9.03 23.03 33.95
CA PRO A 84 -10.40 22.75 34.38
C PRO A 84 -11.46 23.77 33.91
N SER A 85 -11.08 24.85 33.21
CA SER A 85 -12.01 25.94 32.86
C SER A 85 -12.89 25.72 31.61
N LEU A 86 -12.71 24.61 30.87
CA LEU A 86 -13.45 24.35 29.61
C LEU A 86 -14.38 23.12 29.64
N SER A 87 -14.21 22.22 30.61
CA SER A 87 -14.98 20.97 30.67
C SER A 87 -16.47 21.16 30.96
N GLN A 88 -16.87 22.33 31.49
CA GLN A 88 -18.24 22.61 31.89
C GLN A 88 -19.18 22.97 30.72
N ARG A 89 -18.65 23.30 29.53
CA ARG A 89 -19.47 23.74 28.38
C ARG A 89 -19.99 22.61 27.47
N VAL A 90 -19.59 21.36 27.68
CA VAL A 90 -19.95 20.24 26.78
C VAL A 90 -21.16 19.45 27.29
N ILE A 91 -21.55 19.62 28.55
CA ILE A 91 -22.57 18.77 29.20
C ILE A 91 -24.01 19.26 28.93
N GLU A 92 -24.21 20.53 28.57
CA GLU A 92 -25.57 21.14 28.46
C GLU A 92 -26.29 20.93 27.12
N SER A 93 -25.72 20.24 26.13
CA SER A 93 -26.29 20.20 24.76
C SER A 93 -26.79 18.83 24.28
N VAL A 94 -27.10 17.90 25.19
CA VAL A 94 -27.57 16.54 24.84
C VAL A 94 -28.78 16.14 25.67
N ASP A 95 -29.80 16.99 25.70
CA ASP A 95 -31.16 16.54 25.98
C ASP A 95 -32.08 17.14 24.92
N GLU A 96 -33.11 16.38 24.55
CA GLU A 96 -34.12 16.64 23.53
C GLU A 96 -33.78 16.23 22.08
N THR A 97 -33.93 14.94 21.75
CA THR A 97 -34.67 14.56 20.53
C THR A 97 -35.06 13.08 20.50
N GLY A 98 -36.35 12.82 20.73
CA GLY A 98 -37.23 12.12 19.80
C GLY A 98 -36.96 10.65 19.47
N GLU A 99 -37.84 9.80 19.99
CA GLU A 99 -38.09 8.40 19.63
C GLU A 99 -38.30 8.18 18.12
N ASP A 100 -37.47 7.35 17.48
CA ASP A 100 -37.87 6.46 16.36
C ASP A 100 -36.73 5.47 16.03
N LYS A 101 -36.66 4.30 16.69
CA LYS A 101 -35.51 3.37 16.58
C LYS A 101 -35.78 1.99 15.97
N ASP A 102 -37.02 1.62 15.64
CA ASP A 102 -37.31 0.19 15.44
C ASP A 102 -37.26 -0.35 14.00
N LYS A 103 -37.10 0.50 12.98
CA LYS A 103 -37.04 0.04 11.57
C LYS A 103 -35.63 -0.09 10.98
N SER A 104 -34.59 0.40 11.66
CA SER A 104 -33.22 0.42 11.12
C SER A 104 -32.41 -0.86 11.42
N GLU A 105 -32.76 -1.62 12.45
CA GLU A 105 -31.94 -2.75 12.90
C GLU A 105 -31.99 -3.96 11.95
N ARG A 106 -33.16 -4.23 11.33
CA ARG A 106 -33.31 -5.35 10.39
C ARG A 106 -32.48 -5.17 9.11
N ARG A 107 -32.25 -3.93 8.65
CA ARG A 107 -31.42 -3.65 7.46
C ARG A 107 -29.91 -3.74 7.75
N LYS A 108 -29.46 -3.42 8.97
CA LYS A 108 -28.04 -3.50 9.36
C LYS A 108 -27.51 -4.93 9.37
N LYS A 109 -28.33 -5.91 9.81
CA LYS A 109 -27.94 -7.32 9.91
C LYS A 109 -27.58 -7.94 8.55
N ASN A 110 -28.31 -7.62 7.48
CA ASN A 110 -28.02 -8.13 6.13
C ASN A 110 -26.75 -7.51 5.50
N SER A 111 -26.39 -6.27 5.87
CA SER A 111 -25.15 -5.64 5.39
C SER A 111 -23.89 -6.20 6.07
N ALA A 112 -24.02 -6.61 7.34
CA ALA A 112 -22.93 -7.18 8.12
C ALA A 112 -22.55 -8.59 7.62
N LEU A 113 -23.54 -9.40 7.23
CA LEU A 113 -23.33 -10.73 6.65
C LEU A 113 -22.57 -10.64 5.31
N ASN A 114 -22.91 -9.67 4.46
CA ASN A 114 -22.22 -9.44 3.18
C ASN A 114 -20.75 -9.00 3.38
N LEU A 115 -20.45 -8.23 4.45
CA LEU A 115 -19.08 -7.84 4.77
C LEU A 115 -18.23 -9.04 5.22
N GLU A 116 -18.78 -9.91 6.06
CA GLU A 116 -18.11 -11.13 6.53
C GLU A 116 -17.81 -12.09 5.38
N GLU A 117 -18.77 -12.28 4.47
CA GLU A 117 -18.58 -13.06 3.24
C GLU A 117 -17.47 -12.47 2.36
N LEU A 118 -17.38 -11.14 2.24
CA LEU A 118 -16.31 -10.48 1.49
C LEU A 118 -14.93 -10.77 2.09
N TYR A 119 -14.81 -10.72 3.42
CA TYR A 119 -13.56 -11.03 4.12
C TYR A 119 -13.15 -12.48 3.96
N LYS A 120 -14.09 -13.43 4.08
CA LYS A 120 -13.83 -14.86 3.87
C LYS A 120 -13.33 -15.13 2.46
N LYS A 121 -14.01 -14.60 1.44
CA LYS A 121 -13.58 -14.72 0.03
C LYS A 121 -12.19 -14.14 -0.21
N LYS A 122 -11.91 -12.94 0.33
CA LYS A 122 -10.58 -12.31 0.26
C LYS A 122 -9.48 -13.17 0.86
N HIS A 123 -9.73 -13.79 2.01
CA HIS A 123 -8.78 -14.67 2.67
C HIS A 123 -8.53 -15.95 1.87
N GLU A 124 -9.58 -16.56 1.35
CA GLU A 124 -9.48 -17.76 0.51
C GLU A 124 -8.68 -17.50 -0.77
N GLU A 125 -8.89 -16.36 -1.42
CA GLU A 125 -8.11 -15.96 -2.61
C GLU A 125 -6.61 -15.78 -2.29
N ILE A 126 -6.30 -15.14 -1.16
CA ILE A 126 -4.91 -14.91 -0.73
C ILE A 126 -4.21 -16.24 -0.40
N GLU A 127 -4.90 -17.16 0.29
CA GLU A 127 -4.33 -18.47 0.60
C GLU A 127 -4.15 -19.33 -0.65
N LYS A 128 -5.06 -19.28 -1.63
CA LYS A 128 -4.88 -19.95 -2.92
C LYS A 128 -3.68 -19.39 -3.68
N GLU A 129 -3.55 -18.07 -3.77
CA GLU A 129 -2.39 -17.43 -4.41
C GLU A 129 -1.07 -17.80 -3.71
N ARG A 130 -1.08 -17.92 -2.39
CA ARG A 130 0.07 -18.37 -1.61
C ARG A 130 0.44 -19.81 -1.93
N MET A 131 -0.54 -20.71 -1.97
CA MET A 131 -0.34 -22.12 -2.30
C MET A 131 0.20 -22.30 -3.72
N GLU A 132 -0.33 -21.57 -4.71
CA GLU A 132 0.16 -21.60 -6.08
C GLU A 132 1.61 -21.12 -6.19
N ARG A 133 1.96 -20.03 -5.48
CA ARG A 133 3.34 -19.53 -5.43
C ARG A 133 4.29 -20.51 -4.76
N GLU A 134 3.88 -21.09 -3.64
CA GLU A 134 4.68 -22.08 -2.92
C GLU A 134 4.90 -23.34 -3.78
N ALA A 135 3.90 -23.78 -4.55
CA ALA A 135 4.04 -24.88 -5.50
C ALA A 135 5.04 -24.57 -6.62
N ILE A 136 4.97 -23.37 -7.23
CA ILE A 136 5.93 -22.95 -8.27
C ILE A 136 7.36 -22.87 -7.71
N VAL A 137 7.51 -22.32 -6.51
CA VAL A 137 8.82 -22.22 -5.85
C VAL A 137 9.38 -23.61 -5.54
N LYS A 138 8.54 -24.53 -5.05
CA LYS A 138 8.95 -25.90 -4.74
C LYS A 138 9.39 -26.64 -6.01
N ALA A 139 8.63 -26.54 -7.10
CA ALA A 139 8.99 -27.14 -8.39
C ALA A 139 10.33 -26.60 -8.92
N LYS A 140 10.54 -25.27 -8.87
CA LYS A 140 11.83 -24.66 -9.26
C LYS A 140 12.99 -25.08 -8.34
N LYS A 141 12.73 -25.27 -7.05
CA LYS A 141 13.73 -25.72 -6.09
C LYS A 141 14.15 -27.17 -6.38
N GLU A 142 13.19 -28.04 -6.64
CA GLU A 142 13.42 -29.44 -6.99
C GLU A 142 14.22 -29.57 -8.30
N GLU A 143 13.89 -28.77 -9.32
CA GLU A 143 14.64 -28.73 -10.57
C GLU A 143 16.12 -28.34 -10.34
N ARG A 144 16.35 -27.30 -9.52
CA ARG A 144 17.71 -26.87 -9.15
C ARG A 144 18.46 -27.94 -8.38
N GLU A 145 17.82 -28.57 -7.40
CA GLU A 145 18.42 -29.63 -6.60
C GLU A 145 18.79 -30.84 -7.46
N ASN A 146 17.93 -31.23 -8.40
CA ASN A 146 18.21 -32.29 -9.37
C ASN A 146 19.39 -31.93 -10.28
N ALA A 147 19.47 -30.69 -10.77
CA ALA A 147 20.60 -30.23 -11.57
C ALA A 147 21.91 -30.19 -10.76
N GLU A 148 21.86 -29.76 -9.50
CA GLU A 148 23.00 -29.76 -8.59
C GLU A 148 23.45 -31.18 -8.23
N ALA A 149 22.52 -32.10 -7.98
CA ALA A 149 22.82 -33.51 -7.74
C ALA A 149 23.55 -34.13 -8.94
N ARG A 150 23.07 -33.88 -10.17
CA ARG A 150 23.76 -34.29 -11.40
C ARG A 150 25.17 -33.69 -11.50
N ARG A 151 25.33 -32.40 -11.20
CA ARG A 151 26.66 -31.75 -11.20
C ARG A 151 27.60 -32.35 -10.16
N LYS A 152 27.10 -32.66 -8.95
CA LYS A 152 27.87 -33.27 -7.87
C LYS A 152 28.34 -34.67 -8.24
N THR A 153 27.47 -35.51 -8.79
CA THR A 153 27.83 -36.88 -9.18
C THR A 153 28.87 -36.89 -10.32
N ILE A 154 28.73 -36.00 -11.30
CA ILE A 154 29.73 -35.82 -12.36
C ILE A 154 31.07 -35.38 -11.76
N ARG A 155 31.06 -34.35 -10.89
CA ARG A 155 32.28 -33.85 -10.23
C ARG A 155 32.97 -34.93 -9.41
N GLU A 156 32.21 -35.72 -8.65
CA GLU A 156 32.73 -36.82 -7.84
C GLU A 156 33.42 -37.86 -8.71
N LYS A 157 32.79 -38.28 -9.83
CA LYS A 157 33.40 -39.20 -10.80
C LYS A 157 34.70 -38.63 -11.39
N MET A 158 34.73 -37.35 -11.74
CA MET A 158 35.92 -36.69 -12.30
C MET A 158 37.07 -36.57 -11.29
N LEU A 159 36.77 -36.45 -10.00
CA LEU A 159 37.76 -36.36 -8.93
C LEU A 159 38.34 -37.72 -8.52
N LYS A 160 37.77 -38.84 -9.00
CA LYS A 160 38.33 -40.17 -8.75
C LYS A 160 39.74 -40.29 -9.32
N LYS A 161 40.64 -40.84 -8.50
CA LYS A 161 42.05 -41.04 -8.83
C LYS A 161 42.41 -42.54 -8.81
N THR A 162 43.41 -42.91 -9.60
CA THR A 162 44.03 -44.24 -9.60
C THR A 162 44.92 -44.40 -8.36
N ARG A 163 45.43 -45.62 -8.13
CA ARG A 163 46.37 -45.91 -7.01
C ARG A 163 47.62 -45.02 -7.02
N LYS A 164 48.03 -44.51 -8.19
CA LYS A 164 49.18 -43.61 -8.36
C LYS A 164 48.80 -42.12 -8.33
N GLY A 165 47.53 -41.80 -8.03
CA GLY A 165 47.04 -40.42 -7.88
C GLY A 165 46.62 -39.73 -9.19
N GLN A 166 46.73 -40.40 -10.33
CA GLN A 166 46.29 -39.86 -11.62
C GLN A 166 44.76 -39.88 -11.74
N PRO A 167 44.12 -38.92 -12.40
CA PRO A 167 42.67 -38.97 -12.64
C PRO A 167 42.28 -40.24 -13.39
N VAL A 168 41.16 -40.86 -13.00
CA VAL A 168 40.64 -42.03 -13.71
C VAL A 168 40.10 -41.59 -15.09
N MET A 169 40.82 -41.95 -16.16
CA MET A 169 40.49 -41.50 -17.52
C MET A 169 39.12 -41.98 -18.02
N LYS A 170 38.63 -43.12 -17.53
CA LYS A 170 37.29 -43.66 -17.88
C LYS A 170 36.20 -42.59 -17.76
N TYR A 171 36.06 -41.97 -16.60
CA TYR A 171 35.00 -41.00 -16.34
C TYR A 171 35.20 -39.67 -17.09
N ARG A 172 36.45 -39.31 -17.37
CA ARG A 172 36.77 -38.09 -18.12
C ARG A 172 36.43 -38.24 -19.61
N ILE A 173 36.75 -39.39 -20.20
CA ILE A 173 36.40 -39.72 -21.58
C ILE A 173 34.88 -39.83 -21.73
N GLU A 174 34.19 -40.52 -20.81
CA GLU A 174 32.72 -40.58 -20.79
C GLU A 174 32.07 -39.19 -20.83
N HIS A 175 32.54 -38.25 -19.99
CA HIS A 175 32.02 -36.88 -19.97
C HIS A 175 32.29 -36.10 -21.26
N LEU A 176 33.48 -36.25 -21.85
CA LEU A 176 33.80 -35.59 -23.13
C LEU A 176 32.90 -36.12 -24.25
N LEU A 177 32.69 -37.43 -24.31
CA LEU A 177 31.80 -38.06 -25.27
C LEU A 177 30.35 -37.61 -25.08
N GLU A 178 29.86 -37.56 -23.84
CA GLU A 178 28.51 -37.07 -23.52
C GLU A 178 28.34 -35.60 -23.94
N THR A 179 29.35 -34.76 -23.69
CA THR A 179 29.34 -33.35 -24.07
C THR A 179 29.27 -33.20 -25.60
N ILE A 180 30.08 -33.95 -26.33
CA ILE A 180 30.07 -33.95 -27.81
C ILE A 180 28.70 -34.42 -28.32
N GLN A 181 28.16 -35.52 -27.81
CA GLN A 181 26.84 -36.03 -28.21
C GLN A 181 25.69 -35.07 -27.88
N SER A 182 25.77 -34.37 -26.74
CA SER A 182 24.78 -33.35 -26.38
C SER A 182 24.89 -32.11 -27.27
N SER A 183 26.09 -31.76 -27.74
CA SER A 183 26.31 -30.65 -28.65
C SER A 183 25.85 -30.93 -30.07
N THR A 184 25.81 -32.19 -30.50
CA THR A 184 25.36 -32.60 -31.85
C THR A 184 23.88 -32.90 -31.93
N LYS A 185 23.21 -33.12 -30.79
CA LYS A 185 21.76 -33.38 -30.71
C LYS A 185 20.90 -32.12 -30.52
N ASN A 186 21.51 -30.99 -30.16
CA ASN A 186 20.87 -29.68 -30.10
C ASN A 186 21.08 -28.93 -31.41
#